data_AF-A0A9X2FSM1-F1
#
_entry.id   AF-A0A9X2FSM1-F1
#
_cell.length_a   1.000
_cell.length_b   1.000
_cell.length_c   1.000
_cell.angle_alpha   90.00
_cell.angle_beta   90.00
_cell.angle_gamma   90.00
#
_symmetry.space_group_name_H-M   'P 1'
#
loop_
_entity.id
_entity.type
_entity.pdbx_description
1 polymer ?
#
loop_
_entity_poly.entity_id
_entity_poly.type
_entity_poly.pdbx_seq_one_letter_code
_entity_poly.pdbx_strand_id
1 'polypeptide(L)'
;MKLFPQDNDVVLYETGFDDDVLERRATSKQLSELVERIEDPIVLALDDKWGSGKTFFLKRWVAAHIAENNGRATTVYFDAFENDYLTDPLVSIITAVSDRLPDAQAATVKKWKSATAKLAKPALGIALSVATFGAKQYLDEIGDVIADAASGEAKDAAQVLWDIEKDRKEAMGDFRSLLSDLTRKSEAPIVIVVDELDRCRPDYALTVLEVIKHFFSVPKVHFILSINGKALENSVKARYGAEIDAERYLRKFINVSFSLPRMVGERGEVDVVAKYASNLISDMKLPQRVSDRCVSILKCVAKSRDVSLRDVGKVLSKVALLPNAVHEKNYMDGYIDILCALLVTSVVDPGLHMKLVSGDTQTSELRTYLSAPREKTVERIEGDYNSEYDHEVTVWLATIVFCCGIEALKDVEDLPDWSEQMAGRFDRFGVRDRKSIAKRIQKDWIELFRV
;
A
#
# COMPACT_ATOMS: atom_id res chain seq x y z
N MET A 1 17.19 19.41 8.67
CA MET A 1 16.69 18.22 7.94
C MET A 1 15.90 17.37 8.92
N LYS A 2 14.81 16.73 8.46
CA LYS A 2 14.11 15.67 9.19
C LYS A 2 14.46 14.33 8.55
N LEU A 3 14.56 13.27 9.36
CA LEU A 3 14.94 11.94 8.86
C LEU A 3 13.78 11.25 8.13
N PHE A 4 12.58 11.30 8.68
CA PHE A 4 11.40 10.63 8.12
C PHE A 4 10.38 11.65 7.61
N PRO A 5 9.60 11.29 6.56
CA PRO A 5 8.35 11.95 6.26
C PRO A 5 7.55 12.13 7.55
N GLN A 6 7.02 13.33 7.77
CA GLN A 6 6.11 13.53 8.90
C GLN A 6 4.74 13.04 8.45
N ASP A 7 4.12 12.17 9.24
CA ASP A 7 2.70 11.92 9.08
C ASP A 7 2.00 13.19 9.55
N ASN A 8 1.36 13.93 8.63
CA ASN A 8 0.44 14.98 9.02
C ASN A 8 -0.63 14.32 9.90
N ASP A 9 -0.85 14.82 11.11
CA ASP A 9 -1.79 14.24 12.08
C ASP A 9 -3.20 14.16 11.47
N VAL A 10 -3.54 13.02 10.87
CA VAL A 10 -4.88 12.76 10.34
C VAL A 10 -5.75 12.35 11.51
N VAL A 11 -6.49 13.32 12.05
CA VAL A 11 -7.49 13.06 13.09
C VAL A 11 -8.74 12.52 12.41
N LEU A 12 -9.09 11.28 12.75
CA LEU A 12 -10.21 10.56 12.14
C LEU A 12 -11.52 11.34 12.35
N TYR A 13 -12.30 11.49 11.27
CA TYR A 13 -13.54 12.28 11.21
C TYR A 13 -13.40 13.80 11.34
N GLU A 14 -12.20 14.33 11.48
CA GLU A 14 -11.96 15.79 11.55
C GLU A 14 -11.14 16.30 10.36
N THR A 15 -10.08 15.58 9.99
CA THR A 15 -9.16 16.00 8.93
C THR A 15 -9.66 15.58 7.55
N GLY A 16 -10.07 16.53 6.71
CA GLY A 16 -10.50 16.32 5.32
C GLY A 16 -9.37 16.41 4.29
N PHE A 17 -9.61 17.01 3.12
CA PHE A 17 -8.65 17.21 2.02
C PHE A 17 -8.25 18.68 1.84
N ASP A 18 -8.15 19.46 2.92
CA ASP A 18 -7.72 20.86 2.83
C ASP A 18 -6.30 21.03 2.25
N ASP A 19 -5.35 20.21 2.72
CA ASP A 19 -3.96 20.12 2.24
C ASP A 19 -3.78 19.00 1.18
N ASP A 20 -4.59 19.02 0.11
CA ASP A 20 -4.64 17.96 -0.93
C ASP A 20 -3.41 17.91 -1.87
N VAL A 21 -2.24 17.63 -1.30
CA VAL A 21 -0.97 17.51 -2.03
C VAL A 21 -1.08 16.51 -3.19
N LEU A 22 -1.82 15.41 -3.00
CA LEU A 22 -1.95 14.33 -3.98
C LEU A 22 -3.17 14.46 -4.91
N GLU A 23 -3.89 15.58 -4.88
CA GLU A 23 -5.08 15.85 -5.72
C GLU A 23 -6.16 14.76 -5.67
N ARG A 24 -6.39 14.18 -4.48
CA ARG A 24 -7.35 13.10 -4.26
C ARG A 24 -8.74 13.59 -3.88
N ARG A 25 -8.96 14.90 -3.71
CA ARG A 25 -10.27 15.50 -3.43
C ARG A 25 -11.29 15.15 -4.52
N ALA A 26 -10.87 15.12 -5.79
CA ALA A 26 -11.75 14.73 -6.90
C ALA A 26 -12.22 13.26 -6.76
N THR A 27 -11.32 12.34 -6.46
CA THR A 27 -11.65 10.92 -6.19
C THR A 27 -12.54 10.78 -4.95
N SER A 28 -12.28 11.55 -3.89
CA SER A 28 -13.09 11.60 -2.67
C SER A 28 -14.54 12.02 -2.98
N LYS A 29 -14.72 13.03 -3.83
CA LYS A 29 -16.04 13.50 -4.27
C LYS A 29 -16.77 12.43 -5.08
N GLN A 30 -16.11 11.82 -6.07
CA GLN A 30 -16.69 10.75 -6.89
C GLN A 30 -17.14 9.54 -6.05
N LEU A 31 -16.33 9.14 -5.07
CA LEU A 31 -16.66 8.06 -4.15
C LEU A 31 -17.89 8.43 -3.30
N SER A 32 -17.96 9.66 -2.80
CA SER A 32 -19.11 10.16 -2.03
C SER A 32 -20.40 10.18 -2.86
N GLU A 33 -20.34 10.68 -4.09
CA GLU A 33 -21.48 10.68 -5.01
C GLU A 33 -21.95 9.27 -5.36
N LEU A 34 -21.03 8.32 -5.49
CA LEU A 34 -21.34 6.92 -5.77
C LEU A 34 -22.12 6.28 -4.62
N VAL A 35 -21.61 6.37 -3.39
CA VAL A 35 -22.24 5.74 -2.22
C VAL A 35 -23.55 6.41 -1.81
N GLU A 36 -23.74 7.69 -2.14
CA GLU A 36 -25.02 8.39 -1.92
C GLU A 36 -26.10 7.97 -2.91
N ARG A 37 -25.71 7.66 -4.16
CA ARG A 37 -26.64 7.39 -5.25
C ARG A 37 -27.12 5.94 -5.29
N ILE A 38 -26.31 5.00 -4.84
CA ILE A 38 -26.62 3.56 -4.94
C ILE A 38 -27.52 3.16 -3.76
N GLU A 39 -28.67 2.54 -4.04
CA GLU A 39 -29.53 1.99 -2.99
C GLU A 39 -29.21 0.53 -2.65
N ASP A 40 -28.75 -0.22 -3.65
CA ASP A 40 -28.36 -1.62 -3.48
C ASP A 40 -27.11 -1.72 -2.58
N PRO A 41 -27.04 -2.74 -1.70
CA PRO A 41 -25.83 -2.99 -0.92
C PRO A 41 -24.65 -3.23 -1.86
N ILE A 42 -23.52 -2.58 -1.61
CA ILE A 42 -22.32 -2.68 -2.46
C ILE A 42 -21.07 -2.81 -1.60
N VAL A 43 -20.16 -3.65 -2.07
CA VAL A 43 -18.81 -3.81 -1.53
C VAL A 43 -17.81 -3.31 -2.55
N LEU A 44 -17.23 -2.16 -2.24
CA LEU A 44 -16.15 -1.55 -3.00
C LEU A 44 -14.81 -2.05 -2.45
N ALA A 45 -13.86 -2.38 -3.32
CA ALA A 45 -12.48 -2.60 -2.95
C ALA A 45 -11.62 -1.44 -3.44
N LEU A 46 -10.98 -0.72 -2.52
CA LEU A 46 -9.83 0.11 -2.85
C LEU A 46 -8.62 -0.82 -2.95
N ASP A 47 -8.42 -1.37 -4.15
CA ASP A 47 -7.37 -2.35 -4.43
C ASP A 47 -6.14 -1.65 -5.00
N ASP A 48 -5.08 -1.64 -4.20
CA ASP A 48 -3.84 -0.97 -4.55
C ASP A 48 -2.67 -1.57 -3.78
N LYS A 49 -1.45 -1.28 -4.20
CA LYS A 49 -0.26 -1.81 -3.50
C LYS A 49 -0.09 -1.22 -2.11
N TRP A 50 0.75 -1.88 -1.31
CA TRP A 50 1.19 -1.31 -0.04
C TRP A 50 1.98 -0.02 -0.26
N GLY A 51 1.72 0.98 0.58
CA GLY A 51 2.40 2.27 0.48
C GLY A 51 1.85 3.21 -0.60
N SER A 52 0.72 2.92 -1.25
CA SER A 52 0.05 3.85 -2.18
C SER A 52 -0.72 4.98 -1.46
N GLY A 53 -0.91 4.87 -0.14
CA GLY A 53 -1.64 5.85 0.67
C GLY A 53 -3.15 5.61 0.76
N LYS A 54 -3.61 4.36 0.64
CA LYS A 54 -5.02 3.97 0.84
C LYS A 54 -5.58 4.44 2.18
N THR A 55 -4.91 4.09 3.28
CA THR A 55 -5.28 4.46 4.65
C THR A 55 -5.38 5.97 4.83
N PHE A 56 -4.39 6.71 4.32
CA PHE A 56 -4.41 8.18 4.33
C PHE A 56 -5.63 8.75 3.59
N PHE A 57 -5.94 8.20 2.41
CA PHE A 57 -7.11 8.61 1.64
C PHE A 57 -8.41 8.30 2.39
N LEU A 58 -8.58 7.08 2.91
CA LEU A 58 -9.82 6.65 3.56
C LEU A 58 -10.09 7.39 4.88
N LYS A 59 -9.06 7.60 5.71
CA LYS A 59 -9.19 8.37 6.97
C LYS A 59 -9.63 9.82 6.71
N ARG A 60 -9.16 10.43 5.62
CA ARG A 60 -9.59 11.77 5.20
C ARG A 60 -10.96 11.78 4.55
N TRP A 61 -11.25 10.77 3.74
CA TRP A 61 -12.53 10.63 3.07
C TRP A 61 -13.69 10.53 4.07
N VAL A 62 -13.55 9.80 5.19
CA VAL A 62 -14.64 9.70 6.16
C VAL A 62 -15.02 11.04 6.79
N ALA A 63 -14.07 11.98 6.93
CA ALA A 63 -14.32 13.35 7.37
C ALA A 63 -14.90 14.22 6.23
N ALA A 64 -14.20 14.21 5.08
CA ALA A 64 -14.56 15.00 3.91
C ALA A 64 -15.92 14.64 3.32
N HIS A 65 -16.39 13.40 3.49
CA HIS A 65 -17.70 12.97 3.04
C HIS A 65 -18.80 13.92 3.53
N ILE A 66 -18.80 14.24 4.83
CA ILE A 66 -19.78 15.14 5.43
C ILE A 66 -19.33 16.60 5.27
N ALA A 67 -18.08 16.89 5.62
CA ALA A 67 -17.58 18.27 5.74
C ALA A 67 -17.40 18.99 4.40
N GLU A 68 -17.07 18.28 3.33
CA GLU A 68 -16.68 18.86 2.04
C GLU A 68 -17.59 18.43 0.89
N ASN A 69 -18.08 17.18 0.92
CA ASN A 69 -18.82 16.57 -0.19
C ASN A 69 -20.34 16.62 -0.02
N ASN A 70 -20.86 17.27 1.03
CA ASN A 70 -22.29 17.34 1.37
C ASN A 70 -22.96 15.96 1.47
N GLY A 71 -22.19 14.94 1.86
CA GLY A 71 -22.68 13.59 2.10
C GLY A 71 -23.57 13.52 3.34
N ARG A 72 -24.60 12.70 3.25
CA ARG A 72 -25.54 12.38 4.33
C ARG A 72 -25.26 11.00 4.93
N ALA A 73 -24.51 10.15 4.23
CA ALA A 73 -24.23 8.81 4.68
C ALA A 73 -23.41 8.84 5.98
N THR A 74 -23.79 7.96 6.91
CA THR A 74 -23.00 7.78 8.13
C THR A 74 -21.76 6.98 7.78
N THR A 75 -20.60 7.60 7.88
CA THR A 75 -19.30 6.95 7.67
C THR A 75 -18.80 6.31 8.95
N VAL A 76 -18.41 5.05 8.84
CA VAL A 76 -17.80 4.24 9.89
C VAL A 76 -16.45 3.76 9.40
N TYR A 77 -15.41 3.96 10.20
CA TYR A 77 -14.07 3.49 9.93
C TYR A 77 -13.68 2.39 10.92
N PHE A 78 -13.28 1.24 10.39
CA PHE A 78 -12.86 0.06 11.14
C PHE A 78 -11.49 -0.40 10.63
N ASP A 79 -10.47 -0.30 11.47
CA ASP A 79 -9.15 -0.88 11.21
C ASP A 79 -9.19 -2.37 11.58
N ALA A 80 -9.19 -3.24 10.57
CA ALA A 80 -9.28 -4.68 10.78
C ALA A 80 -8.01 -5.23 11.43
N PHE A 81 -6.84 -4.68 11.07
CA PHE A 81 -5.54 -5.14 11.55
C PHE A 81 -5.33 -4.80 13.02
N GLU A 82 -5.73 -3.59 13.46
CA GLU A 82 -5.68 -3.21 14.88
C GLU A 82 -6.53 -4.15 15.76
N ASN A 83 -7.57 -4.77 15.20
CA ASN A 83 -8.50 -5.64 15.91
C ASN A 83 -8.25 -7.14 15.69
N ASP A 84 -7.20 -7.52 14.95
CA ASP A 84 -6.98 -8.91 14.52
C ASP A 84 -6.53 -9.85 15.65
N TYR A 85 -6.25 -9.30 16.85
CA TYR A 85 -6.01 -10.04 18.08
C TYR A 85 -7.30 -10.66 18.65
N LEU A 86 -8.48 -10.14 18.28
CA LEU A 86 -9.77 -10.70 18.65
C LEU A 86 -10.11 -11.90 17.77
N THR A 87 -10.81 -12.89 18.32
CA THR A 87 -11.19 -14.09 17.57
C THR A 87 -12.42 -13.84 16.68
N ASP A 88 -13.38 -13.02 17.12
CA ASP A 88 -14.60 -12.72 16.37
C ASP A 88 -14.66 -11.23 15.96
N PRO A 89 -14.53 -10.90 14.67
CA PRO A 89 -14.58 -9.52 14.18
C PRO A 89 -15.97 -8.88 14.30
N LEU A 90 -17.04 -9.67 14.50
CA LEU A 90 -18.40 -9.14 14.65
C LEU A 90 -18.48 -8.15 15.81
N VAL A 91 -17.79 -8.44 16.91
CA VAL A 91 -17.78 -7.58 18.10
C VAL A 91 -17.18 -6.21 17.80
N SER A 92 -16.04 -6.20 17.10
CA SER A 92 -15.30 -4.98 16.78
C SER A 92 -16.05 -4.15 15.74
N ILE A 93 -16.67 -4.78 14.74
CA ILE A 93 -17.49 -4.11 13.73
C ILE A 93 -18.74 -3.49 14.38
N ILE A 94 -19.45 -4.23 15.23
CA ILE A 94 -20.61 -3.70 15.96
C ILE A 94 -20.19 -2.50 16.80
N THR A 95 -19.05 -2.58 17.48
CA THR A 95 -18.53 -1.49 18.32
C THR A 95 -18.21 -0.26 17.47
N ALA A 96 -17.45 -0.41 16.40
CA ALA A 96 -17.09 0.68 15.49
C ALA A 96 -18.33 1.38 14.89
N VAL A 97 -19.34 0.61 14.48
CA VAL A 97 -20.60 1.17 13.99
C VAL A 97 -21.35 1.88 15.11
N SER A 98 -21.47 1.25 16.28
CA SER A 98 -22.20 1.80 17.43
C SER A 98 -21.65 3.16 17.88
N ASP A 99 -20.33 3.34 17.86
CA ASP A 99 -19.67 4.59 18.27
C ASP A 99 -19.95 5.77 17.30
N ARG A 100 -20.53 5.49 16.12
CA ARG A 100 -20.93 6.49 15.13
C ARG A 100 -22.43 6.73 15.06
N LEU A 101 -23.22 5.93 15.78
CA LEU A 101 -24.68 6.06 15.80
C LEU A 101 -25.12 7.04 16.90
N PRO A 102 -26.28 7.72 16.72
CA PRO A 102 -26.80 8.65 17.73
C PRO A 102 -27.06 7.97 19.08
N ASP A 103 -26.81 8.69 20.19
CA ASP A 103 -26.96 8.23 21.59
C ASP A 103 -28.34 7.65 21.94
N ALA A 104 -29.37 7.99 21.17
CA ALA A 104 -30.72 7.42 21.29
C ALA A 104 -30.76 5.88 21.20
N GLN A 105 -29.66 5.23 20.80
CA GLN A 105 -29.51 3.77 20.71
C GLN A 105 -28.56 3.18 21.76
N ALA A 106 -28.10 3.95 22.75
CA ALA A 106 -27.17 3.51 23.79
C ALA A 106 -27.63 2.26 24.58
N ALA A 107 -28.94 2.05 24.70
CA ALA A 107 -29.51 0.84 25.32
C ALA A 107 -29.25 -0.44 24.48
N THR A 108 -29.36 -0.34 23.16
CA THR A 108 -29.06 -1.43 22.21
C THR A 108 -27.56 -1.73 22.19
N VAL A 109 -26.73 -0.69 22.21
CA VAL A 109 -25.25 -0.82 22.29
C VAL A 109 -24.83 -1.50 23.59
N LYS A 110 -25.45 -1.18 24.74
CA LYS A 110 -25.20 -1.87 26.02
C LYS A 110 -25.61 -3.34 26.00
N LYS A 111 -26.77 -3.66 25.42
CA LYS A 111 -27.24 -5.05 25.25
C LYS A 111 -26.24 -5.85 24.43
N TRP A 112 -25.71 -5.27 23.36
CA TRP A 112 -24.71 -5.92 22.51
C TRP A 112 -23.35 -6.04 23.15
N LYS A 113 -22.82 -5.01 23.82
CA LYS A 113 -21.59 -5.11 24.62
C LYS A 113 -21.67 -6.24 25.64
N SER A 114 -22.86 -6.51 26.20
CA SER A 114 -23.07 -7.64 27.13
C SER A 114 -23.17 -9.02 26.45
N ALA A 115 -23.71 -9.09 25.23
CA ALA A 115 -23.76 -10.32 24.44
C ALA A 115 -22.38 -10.66 23.84
N THR A 116 -21.66 -9.66 23.34
CA THR A 116 -20.32 -9.81 22.79
C THR A 116 -19.27 -10.08 23.86
N ALA A 117 -19.44 -9.61 25.09
CA ALA A 117 -18.60 -10.01 26.23
C ALA A 117 -18.66 -11.53 26.52
N LYS A 118 -19.75 -12.21 26.14
CA LYS A 118 -19.83 -13.68 26.22
C LYS A 118 -19.06 -14.36 25.08
N LEU A 119 -19.04 -13.75 23.90
CA LEU A 119 -18.24 -14.18 22.74
C LEU A 119 -16.73 -13.91 22.93
N ALA A 120 -16.37 -12.91 23.74
CA ALA A 120 -14.99 -12.55 24.07
C ALA A 120 -14.39 -13.37 25.22
N LYS A 121 -15.18 -14.22 25.90
CA LYS A 121 -14.60 -15.20 26.82
C LYS A 121 -13.70 -16.13 26.00
N PRO A 122 -12.52 -16.50 26.51
CA PRO A 122 -11.71 -17.53 25.87
C PRO A 122 -12.51 -18.84 25.96
N ALA A 123 -13.34 -19.10 24.97
CA ALA A 123 -13.72 -20.45 24.66
C ALA A 123 -12.39 -21.14 24.34
N LEU A 124 -11.99 -22.04 25.24
CA LEU A 124 -10.87 -22.97 25.10
C LEU A 124 -10.45 -23.11 23.64
N GLY A 125 -9.19 -22.78 23.33
CA GLY A 125 -8.64 -22.64 21.98
C GLY A 125 -8.92 -23.82 21.05
N ILE A 126 -10.14 -23.88 20.53
CA ILE A 126 -10.59 -24.86 19.54
C ILE A 126 -10.98 -24.03 18.34
N ALA A 127 -9.95 -23.48 17.70
CA ALA A 127 -10.02 -23.24 16.27
C ALA A 127 -10.16 -24.62 15.62
N LEU A 128 -11.39 -25.05 15.33
CA LEU A 128 -11.66 -26.17 14.42
C LEU A 128 -11.31 -25.73 12.99
N SER A 129 -10.03 -25.42 12.76
CA SER A 129 -9.44 -25.29 11.44
C SER A 129 -9.11 -26.67 10.92
N VAL A 130 -10.14 -27.43 10.53
CA VAL A 130 -9.96 -28.57 9.63
C VAL A 130 -9.75 -28.02 8.22
N ALA A 131 -8.56 -27.47 7.96
CA ALA A 131 -7.99 -27.35 6.63
C ALA A 131 -6.57 -26.79 6.72
N THR A 132 -5.62 -27.71 6.51
CA THR A 132 -4.27 -27.52 5.95
C THR A 132 -3.31 -26.54 6.63
N PHE A 133 -2.49 -27.05 7.57
CA PHE A 133 -1.03 -26.81 7.59
C PHE A 133 -0.31 -27.90 8.41
N GLY A 134 0.63 -28.63 7.80
CA GLY A 134 1.74 -29.34 8.47
C GLY A 134 1.42 -30.47 9.49
N ALA A 135 1.01 -31.64 9.02
CA ALA A 135 0.75 -32.82 9.85
C ALA A 135 2.04 -33.46 10.42
N LYS A 136 2.26 -33.31 11.73
CA LYS A 136 2.70 -34.40 12.64
C LYS A 136 2.66 -34.01 14.12
N GLN A 137 2.96 -32.77 14.48
CA GLN A 137 3.00 -32.36 15.90
C GLN A 137 1.63 -31.97 16.48
N TYR A 138 0.68 -31.51 15.65
CA TYR A 138 -0.69 -31.18 16.09
C TYR A 138 -1.65 -32.36 16.13
N LEU A 139 -1.30 -33.50 15.52
CA LEU A 139 -2.15 -34.70 15.57
C LEU A 139 -2.14 -35.35 16.95
N ASP A 140 -1.03 -35.25 17.69
CA ASP A 140 -0.93 -35.75 19.06
C ASP A 140 -1.73 -34.86 20.04
N GLU A 141 -1.69 -33.53 19.88
CA GLU A 141 -2.55 -32.61 20.66
C GLU A 141 -4.04 -32.75 20.33
N ILE A 142 -4.39 -32.95 19.05
CA ILE A 142 -5.78 -33.27 18.66
C ILE A 142 -6.19 -34.65 19.19
N GLY A 143 -5.26 -35.61 19.23
CA GLY A 143 -5.46 -36.94 19.80
C GLY A 143 -5.73 -36.89 21.31
N ASP A 144 -5.00 -36.07 22.05
CA ASP A 144 -5.18 -35.86 23.48
C ASP A 144 -6.47 -35.08 23.79
N VAL A 145 -6.83 -34.06 22.99
CA VAL A 145 -8.11 -33.36 23.14
C VAL A 145 -9.31 -34.25 22.80
N ILE A 146 -9.17 -35.15 21.82
CA ILE A 146 -10.21 -36.15 21.49
C ILE A 146 -10.26 -37.25 22.56
N ALA A 147 -9.14 -37.61 23.17
CA ALA A 147 -9.06 -38.58 24.27
C ALA A 147 -9.67 -38.02 25.57
N ASP A 148 -9.40 -36.76 25.91
CA ASP A 148 -10.01 -36.06 27.07
C ASP A 148 -11.49 -35.73 26.82
N ALA A 149 -11.88 -35.48 25.57
CA ALA A 149 -13.29 -35.36 25.17
C ALA A 149 -14.09 -36.66 25.37
N ALA A 150 -13.45 -37.83 25.32
CA ALA A 150 -14.12 -39.10 25.57
C ALA A 150 -14.53 -39.29 27.05
N SER A 151 -13.95 -38.53 27.99
CA SER A 151 -14.29 -38.55 29.41
C SER A 151 -15.28 -37.45 29.82
N GLY A 152 -16.55 -37.55 29.41
CA GLY A 152 -17.68 -36.79 30.00
C GLY A 152 -17.73 -35.26 29.75
N GLU A 153 -16.60 -34.58 29.60
CA GLU A 153 -16.44 -33.13 29.45
C GLU A 153 -16.79 -32.61 28.04
N ALA A 154 -16.82 -33.48 27.02
CA ALA A 154 -17.16 -33.08 25.64
C ALA A 154 -18.61 -32.64 25.44
N LYS A 155 -19.55 -33.13 26.26
CA LYS A 155 -20.95 -32.67 26.17
C LYS A 155 -21.09 -31.22 26.61
N ASP A 156 -20.34 -30.84 27.64
CA ASP A 156 -20.35 -29.48 28.17
C ASP A 156 -19.59 -28.52 27.23
N ALA A 157 -18.46 -28.94 26.67
CA ALA A 157 -17.73 -28.16 25.65
C ALA A 157 -18.55 -27.97 24.36
N ALA A 158 -19.22 -29.02 23.88
CA ALA A 158 -20.12 -28.92 22.73
C ALA A 158 -21.28 -27.97 23.02
N GLN A 159 -21.94 -28.10 24.17
CA GLN A 159 -23.05 -27.22 24.55
C GLN A 159 -22.60 -25.74 24.64
N VAL A 160 -21.42 -25.48 25.19
CA VAL A 160 -20.82 -24.13 25.23
C VAL A 160 -20.59 -23.58 23.81
N LEU A 161 -20.05 -24.39 22.89
CA LEU A 161 -19.87 -23.98 21.49
C LEU A 161 -21.22 -23.71 20.79
N TRP A 162 -22.23 -24.54 21.06
CA TRP A 162 -23.59 -24.35 20.55
C TRP A 162 -24.22 -23.05 21.06
N ASP A 163 -24.06 -22.74 22.34
CA ASP A 163 -24.58 -21.52 22.95
C ASP A 163 -23.87 -20.27 22.40
N ILE A 164 -22.54 -20.34 22.19
CA ILE A 164 -21.76 -19.26 21.56
C ILE A 164 -22.24 -19.00 20.13
N GLU A 165 -22.41 -20.04 19.31
CA GLU A 165 -22.84 -19.87 17.92
C GLU A 165 -24.29 -19.36 17.84
N LYS A 166 -25.16 -19.78 18.78
CA LYS A 166 -26.51 -19.23 18.91
C LYS A 166 -26.48 -17.75 19.26
N ASP A 167 -25.72 -17.35 20.29
CA ASP A 167 -25.58 -15.96 20.72
C ASP A 167 -25.00 -15.10 19.58
N ARG A 168 -24.03 -15.62 18.82
CA ARG A 168 -23.46 -14.97 17.63
C ARG A 168 -24.50 -14.75 16.54
N LYS A 169 -25.30 -15.78 16.22
CA LYS A 169 -26.37 -15.68 15.21
C LYS A 169 -27.45 -14.68 15.62
N GLU A 170 -27.85 -14.68 16.90
CA GLU A 170 -28.80 -13.71 17.44
C GLU A 170 -28.24 -12.28 17.37
N ALA A 171 -26.99 -12.07 17.81
CA ALA A 171 -26.33 -10.76 17.74
C ALA A 171 -26.23 -10.24 16.31
N MET A 172 -25.90 -11.11 15.35
CA MET A 172 -25.83 -10.75 13.93
C MET A 172 -27.21 -10.40 13.34
N GLY A 173 -28.26 -11.12 13.75
CA GLY A 173 -29.64 -10.83 13.38
C GLY A 173 -30.17 -9.51 13.96
N ASP A 174 -29.89 -9.25 15.24
CA ASP A 174 -30.21 -8.00 15.93
C ASP A 174 -29.49 -6.82 15.25
N PHE A 175 -28.19 -6.98 14.95
CA PHE A 175 -27.40 -5.93 14.30
C PHE A 175 -27.88 -5.63 12.89
N ARG A 176 -28.19 -6.67 12.11
CA ARG A 176 -28.78 -6.51 10.76
C ARG A 176 -30.11 -5.76 10.81
N SER A 177 -30.98 -6.09 11.76
CA SER A 177 -32.25 -5.39 11.97
C SER A 177 -32.05 -3.92 12.31
N LEU A 178 -31.06 -3.61 13.17
CA LEU A 178 -30.74 -2.22 13.49
C LEU A 178 -30.29 -1.43 12.26
N LEU A 179 -29.34 -1.97 11.48
CA LEU A 179 -28.86 -1.30 10.28
C LEU A 179 -30.02 -1.04 9.31
N SER A 180 -30.93 -2.02 9.14
CA SER A 180 -32.12 -1.86 8.31
C SER A 180 -33.08 -0.78 8.84
N ASP A 181 -33.27 -0.69 10.15
CA ASP A 181 -34.12 0.33 10.76
C ASP A 181 -33.51 1.72 10.63
N LEU A 182 -32.20 1.83 10.76
CA LEU A 182 -31.43 3.08 10.61
C LEU A 182 -31.53 3.63 9.20
N THR A 183 -31.23 2.80 8.19
CA THR A 183 -31.28 3.22 6.79
C THR A 183 -32.71 3.53 6.35
N ARG A 184 -33.72 2.83 6.89
CA ARG A 184 -35.14 3.14 6.62
C ARG A 184 -35.59 4.46 7.27
N LYS A 185 -35.17 4.75 8.51
CA LYS A 185 -35.61 5.96 9.24
C LYS A 185 -34.93 7.23 8.74
N SER A 186 -33.64 7.16 8.42
CA SER A 186 -32.86 8.31 7.96
C SER A 186 -32.91 8.51 6.45
N GLU A 187 -33.32 7.49 5.70
CA GLU A 187 -33.17 7.37 4.25
C GLU A 187 -31.73 7.55 3.72
N ALA A 188 -30.75 7.68 4.62
CA ALA A 188 -29.35 7.89 4.33
C ALA A 188 -28.58 6.56 4.38
N PRO A 189 -27.54 6.38 3.56
CA PRO A 189 -26.71 5.20 3.62
C PRO A 189 -25.84 5.11 4.87
N ILE A 190 -25.36 3.91 5.15
CA ILE A 190 -24.27 3.66 6.10
C ILE A 190 -23.11 3.09 5.29
N VAL A 191 -21.94 3.72 5.39
CA VAL A 191 -20.73 3.27 4.69
C VAL A 191 -19.69 2.83 5.69
N ILE A 192 -19.37 1.55 5.68
CA ILE A 192 -18.40 0.92 6.59
C ILE A 192 -17.09 0.71 5.83
N VAL A 193 -16.09 1.50 6.16
CA VAL A 193 -14.71 1.33 5.71
C VAL A 193 -14.03 0.27 6.57
N VAL A 194 -13.51 -0.78 5.93
CA VAL A 194 -12.70 -1.83 6.53
C VAL A 194 -11.27 -1.66 6.01
N ASP A 195 -10.38 -1.10 6.83
CA ASP A 195 -9.00 -0.83 6.46
C ASP A 195 -8.04 -1.95 6.90
N GLU A 196 -6.89 -2.03 6.22
CA GLU A 196 -5.79 -2.98 6.47
C GLU A 196 -6.18 -4.48 6.53
N LEU A 197 -7.28 -4.86 5.87
CA LEU A 197 -7.77 -6.25 5.86
C LEU A 197 -6.74 -7.25 5.32
N ASP A 198 -5.93 -6.82 4.35
CA ASP A 198 -4.88 -7.62 3.72
C ASP A 198 -3.60 -7.79 4.57
N ARG A 199 -3.55 -7.17 5.75
CA ARG A 199 -2.47 -7.37 6.74
C ARG A 199 -2.84 -8.29 7.90
N CYS A 200 -4.13 -8.54 8.07
CA CYS A 200 -4.62 -9.44 9.11
C CYS A 200 -4.08 -10.86 8.92
N ARG A 201 -4.08 -11.63 10.01
CA ARG A 201 -3.88 -13.09 9.92
C ARG A 201 -4.88 -13.70 8.91
N PRO A 202 -4.47 -14.71 8.11
CA PRO A 202 -5.32 -15.23 7.04
C PRO A 202 -6.71 -15.72 7.48
N ASP A 203 -6.80 -16.36 8.64
CA ASP A 203 -8.05 -16.81 9.24
C ASP A 203 -8.96 -15.63 9.60
N TYR A 204 -8.43 -14.64 10.30
CA TYR A 204 -9.18 -13.45 10.71
C TYR A 204 -9.70 -12.65 9.51
N ALA A 205 -8.86 -12.41 8.49
CA ALA A 205 -9.27 -11.69 7.28
C ALA A 205 -10.49 -12.34 6.59
N LEU A 206 -10.50 -13.67 6.50
CA LEU A 206 -11.60 -14.41 5.88
C LEU A 206 -12.84 -14.40 6.76
N THR A 207 -12.68 -14.48 8.09
CA THR A 207 -13.81 -14.32 9.01
C THR A 207 -14.42 -12.92 8.94
N VAL A 208 -13.62 -11.85 8.75
CA VAL A 208 -14.15 -10.51 8.49
C VAL A 208 -14.99 -10.51 7.21
N LEU A 209 -14.51 -11.10 6.11
CA LEU A 209 -15.26 -11.23 4.85
C LEU A 209 -16.57 -12.01 5.03
N GLU A 210 -16.55 -13.09 5.82
CA GLU A 210 -17.74 -13.88 6.15
C GLU A 210 -18.75 -13.07 6.96
N VAL A 211 -18.28 -12.30 7.96
CA VAL A 211 -19.13 -11.44 8.78
C VAL A 211 -19.78 -10.33 7.93
N ILE A 212 -19.01 -9.61 7.10
CA ILE A 212 -19.57 -8.55 6.25
C ILE A 212 -20.61 -9.09 5.27
N LYS A 213 -20.45 -10.33 4.79
CA LYS A 213 -21.39 -10.98 3.86
C LYS A 213 -22.81 -11.08 4.41
N HIS A 214 -22.97 -11.22 5.72
CA HIS A 214 -24.28 -11.25 6.36
C HIS A 214 -25.02 -9.91 6.27
N PHE A 215 -24.31 -8.81 6.04
CA PHE A 215 -24.87 -7.46 5.92
C PHE A 215 -25.05 -6.99 4.48
N PHE A 216 -24.60 -7.75 3.47
CA PHE A 216 -24.78 -7.44 2.04
C PHE A 216 -26.23 -7.45 1.55
N SER A 217 -27.19 -7.69 2.44
CA SER A 217 -28.62 -7.74 2.11
C SER A 217 -29.42 -6.71 2.90
N VAL A 218 -28.74 -5.74 3.54
CA VAL A 218 -29.38 -4.57 4.15
C VAL A 218 -29.29 -3.40 3.17
N PRO A 219 -30.42 -2.94 2.60
CA PRO A 219 -30.43 -1.82 1.67
C PRO A 219 -29.72 -0.58 2.25
N LYS A 220 -28.98 0.13 1.38
CA LYS A 220 -28.19 1.32 1.73
C LYS A 220 -27.10 1.09 2.78
N VAL A 221 -26.64 -0.15 2.96
CA VAL A 221 -25.41 -0.47 3.71
C VAL A 221 -24.33 -0.83 2.70
N HIS A 222 -23.27 -0.04 2.68
CA HIS A 222 -22.14 -0.20 1.77
C HIS A 222 -20.85 -0.48 2.54
N PHE A 223 -19.95 -1.25 1.93
CA PHE A 223 -18.63 -1.53 2.48
C PHE A 223 -17.55 -1.01 1.54
N ILE A 224 -16.48 -0.47 2.11
CA ILE A 224 -15.26 -0.11 1.38
C ILE A 224 -14.10 -0.88 2.00
N LEU A 225 -13.54 -1.84 1.27
CA LEU A 225 -12.42 -2.67 1.70
C LEU A 225 -11.12 -2.07 1.17
N SER A 226 -10.20 -1.68 2.05
CA SER A 226 -8.84 -1.30 1.68
C SER A 226 -7.98 -2.55 1.61
N ILE A 227 -7.51 -2.92 0.42
CA ILE A 227 -6.80 -4.18 0.22
C ILE A 227 -5.61 -4.04 -0.73
N ASN A 228 -4.74 -5.04 -0.68
CA ASN A 228 -3.90 -5.46 -1.78
C ASN A 228 -4.42 -6.83 -2.23
N GLY A 229 -5.04 -6.88 -3.41
CA GLY A 229 -5.72 -8.08 -3.91
C GLY A 229 -4.83 -9.32 -3.89
N LYS A 230 -3.57 -9.19 -4.31
CA LYS A 230 -2.61 -10.32 -4.31
C LYS A 230 -2.29 -10.81 -2.90
N ALA A 231 -2.16 -9.92 -1.92
CA ALA A 231 -1.91 -10.31 -0.54
C ALA A 231 -3.14 -11.01 0.07
N LEU A 232 -4.33 -10.51 -0.24
CA LEU A 232 -5.58 -11.13 0.20
C LEU A 232 -5.81 -12.50 -0.46
N GLU A 233 -5.49 -12.66 -1.75
CA GLU A 233 -5.49 -13.96 -2.43
C GLU A 233 -4.56 -14.97 -1.76
N ASN A 234 -3.38 -14.53 -1.33
CA ASN A 234 -2.45 -15.39 -0.59
C ASN A 234 -3.04 -15.84 0.76
N SER A 235 -3.83 -14.98 1.41
CA SER A 235 -4.55 -15.35 2.64
C SER A 235 -5.61 -16.43 2.36
N VAL A 236 -6.34 -16.33 1.25
CA VAL A 236 -7.27 -17.38 0.81
C VAL A 236 -6.54 -18.71 0.56
N LYS A 237 -5.41 -18.67 -0.16
CA LYS A 237 -4.58 -19.86 -0.44
C LYS A 237 -4.00 -20.47 0.83
N ALA A 238 -3.59 -19.65 1.79
CA ALA A 238 -3.11 -20.13 3.09
C ALA A 238 -4.20 -20.88 3.86
N ARG A 239 -5.47 -20.44 3.76
CA ARG A 239 -6.60 -21.08 4.46
C ARG A 239 -7.13 -22.34 3.78
N TYR A 240 -7.29 -22.32 2.46
CA TYR A 240 -8.00 -23.36 1.72
C TYR A 240 -7.09 -24.23 0.83
N GLY A 241 -5.77 -23.95 0.82
CA GLY A 241 -4.78 -24.65 0.02
C GLY A 241 -4.40 -23.90 -1.27
N ALA A 242 -3.21 -24.19 -1.78
CA ALA A 242 -2.61 -23.47 -2.91
C ALA A 242 -3.38 -23.61 -4.24
N GLU A 243 -4.13 -24.70 -4.41
CA GLU A 243 -4.88 -25.02 -5.63
C GLU A 243 -6.22 -24.27 -5.75
N ILE A 244 -6.65 -23.53 -4.72
CA ILE A 244 -7.90 -22.77 -4.80
C ILE A 244 -7.78 -21.61 -5.79
N ASP A 245 -8.83 -21.41 -6.58
CA ASP A 245 -9.04 -20.18 -7.34
C ASP A 245 -9.42 -19.04 -6.39
N ALA A 246 -8.39 -18.44 -5.79
CA ALA A 246 -8.51 -17.39 -4.78
C ALA A 246 -9.17 -16.12 -5.34
N GLU A 247 -8.84 -15.75 -6.58
CA GLU A 247 -9.43 -14.59 -7.24
C GLU A 247 -10.95 -14.77 -7.38
N ARG A 248 -11.39 -15.92 -7.91
CA ARG A 248 -12.82 -16.22 -8.05
C ARG A 248 -13.52 -16.37 -6.70
N TYR A 249 -12.83 -16.84 -5.67
CA TYR A 249 -13.35 -16.86 -4.30
C TYR A 249 -13.67 -15.43 -3.82
N LEU A 250 -12.72 -14.49 -3.97
CA LEU A 250 -12.87 -13.11 -3.50
C LEU A 250 -13.93 -12.31 -4.27
N ARG A 251 -14.15 -12.62 -5.56
CA ARG A 251 -15.25 -12.05 -6.36
C ARG A 251 -16.65 -12.34 -5.80
N LYS A 252 -16.80 -13.29 -4.87
CA LYS A 252 -18.07 -13.51 -4.15
C LYS A 252 -18.36 -12.42 -3.11
N PHE A 253 -17.34 -11.68 -2.70
CA PHE A 253 -17.43 -10.65 -1.66
C PHE A 253 -17.29 -9.24 -2.22
N ILE A 254 -16.45 -9.05 -3.24
CA ILE A 254 -16.17 -7.73 -3.82
C ILE A 254 -17.03 -7.53 -5.08
N ASN A 255 -17.82 -6.45 -5.11
CA ASN A 255 -18.65 -6.12 -6.27
C ASN A 255 -17.91 -5.25 -7.29
N VAL A 256 -17.17 -4.26 -6.81
CA VAL A 256 -16.47 -3.27 -7.64
C VAL A 256 -15.11 -2.97 -7.02
N SER A 257 -14.07 -2.88 -7.85
CA SER A 257 -12.74 -2.46 -7.42
C SER A 257 -12.37 -1.12 -8.06
N PHE A 258 -11.64 -0.29 -7.33
CA PHE A 258 -11.02 0.94 -7.83
C PHE A 258 -9.63 1.13 -7.22
N SER A 259 -8.81 1.95 -7.84
CA SER A 259 -7.46 2.29 -7.39
C SER A 259 -7.29 3.80 -7.36
N LEU A 260 -6.30 4.29 -6.61
CA LEU A 260 -5.98 5.71 -6.57
C LEU A 260 -5.28 6.16 -7.86
N PRO A 261 -5.53 7.40 -8.33
CA PRO A 261 -4.87 7.90 -9.52
C PRO A 261 -3.35 7.97 -9.32
N ARG A 262 -2.59 7.51 -10.33
CA ARG A 262 -1.12 7.62 -10.39
C ARG A 262 -0.66 8.90 -11.08
N MET A 263 -1.54 9.47 -11.89
CA MET A 263 -1.37 10.73 -12.59
C MET A 263 -2.47 11.69 -12.16
N VAL A 264 -2.09 12.93 -11.89
CA VAL A 264 -2.97 14.03 -11.44
C VAL A 264 -2.71 15.28 -12.28
N GLY A 265 -3.34 16.41 -11.94
CA GLY A 265 -3.42 17.59 -12.79
C GLY A 265 -4.66 17.57 -13.68
N GLU A 266 -5.04 18.73 -14.20
CA GLU A 266 -6.25 18.90 -15.02
C GLU A 266 -6.28 17.99 -16.25
N ARG A 267 -5.10 17.61 -16.78
CA ARG A 267 -4.96 16.72 -17.94
C ARG A 267 -4.35 15.37 -17.58
N GLY A 268 -4.14 15.06 -16.29
CA GLY A 268 -3.47 13.84 -15.86
C GLY A 268 -2.00 13.77 -16.25
N GLU A 269 -1.31 14.91 -16.26
CA GLU A 269 0.07 15.04 -16.72
C GLU A 269 1.11 15.00 -15.60
N VAL A 270 0.69 15.11 -14.33
CA VAL A 270 1.59 15.17 -13.17
C VAL A 270 1.67 13.81 -12.51
N ASP A 271 2.87 13.23 -12.48
CA ASP A 271 3.14 11.99 -11.76
C ASP A 271 3.07 12.20 -10.24
N VAL A 272 2.25 11.38 -9.55
CA VAL A 272 2.02 11.47 -8.11
C VAL A 272 3.29 11.18 -7.29
N VAL A 273 4.17 10.28 -7.75
CA VAL A 273 5.46 9.98 -7.11
C VAL A 273 6.32 11.23 -7.10
N ALA A 274 6.42 11.90 -8.25
CA ALA A 274 7.21 13.13 -8.37
C ALA A 274 6.64 14.27 -7.53
N LYS A 275 5.32 14.45 -7.56
CA LYS A 275 4.63 15.48 -6.78
C LYS A 275 4.83 15.26 -5.28
N TYR A 276 4.63 14.02 -4.81
CA TYR A 276 4.84 13.66 -3.42
C TYR A 276 6.29 13.84 -2.97
N ALA A 277 7.25 13.41 -3.80
CA ALA A 277 8.67 13.58 -3.50
C ALA A 277 9.04 15.06 -3.34
N SER A 278 8.53 15.92 -4.23
CA SER A 278 8.78 17.37 -4.19
C SER A 278 8.23 18.01 -2.91
N ASN A 279 7.04 17.59 -2.47
CA ASN A 279 6.47 18.03 -1.19
C ASN A 279 7.34 17.58 0.00
N LEU A 280 7.73 16.30 0.04
CA LEU A 280 8.56 15.76 1.12
C LEU A 280 9.93 16.43 1.22
N ILE A 281 10.55 16.80 0.10
CA ILE A 281 11.83 17.52 0.09
C ILE A 281 11.73 18.84 0.87
N SER A 282 10.63 19.58 0.67
CA SER A 282 10.35 20.81 1.41
C SER A 282 10.12 20.53 2.90
N ASP A 283 9.23 19.58 3.23
CA ASP A 283 8.82 19.29 4.61
C ASP A 283 9.96 18.74 5.47
N MET A 284 10.82 17.94 4.85
CA MET A 284 12.02 17.37 5.47
C MET A 284 13.22 18.32 5.41
N LYS A 285 13.10 19.45 4.70
CA LYS A 285 14.16 20.46 4.49
C LYS A 285 15.44 19.84 3.91
N LEU A 286 15.29 19.00 2.87
CA LEU A 286 16.41 18.26 2.26
C LEU A 286 17.20 19.11 1.26
N PRO A 287 18.49 18.80 1.03
CA PRO A 287 19.31 19.53 0.07
C PRO A 287 18.90 19.27 -1.38
N GLN A 288 18.47 20.33 -2.08
CA GLN A 288 17.91 20.25 -3.43
C GLN A 288 18.82 19.53 -4.43
N ARG A 289 20.14 19.74 -4.36
CA ARG A 289 21.10 19.16 -5.32
C ARG A 289 20.97 17.64 -5.47
N VAL A 290 20.82 16.91 -4.36
CA VAL A 290 20.70 15.45 -4.34
C VAL A 290 19.23 15.05 -4.50
N SER A 291 18.34 15.76 -3.83
CA SER A 291 16.90 15.51 -3.84
C SER A 291 16.29 15.61 -5.24
N ASP A 292 16.58 16.67 -6.00
CA ASP A 292 16.05 16.88 -7.35
C ASP A 292 16.48 15.77 -8.33
N ARG A 293 17.71 15.28 -8.17
CA ARG A 293 18.22 14.13 -8.95
C ARG A 293 17.55 12.83 -8.58
N CYS A 294 17.27 12.62 -7.29
CA CYS A 294 16.45 11.48 -6.86
C CYS A 294 15.04 11.55 -7.46
N VAL A 295 14.42 12.74 -7.50
CA VAL A 295 13.11 12.95 -8.14
C VAL A 295 13.17 12.67 -9.64
N SER A 296 14.21 13.16 -10.32
CA SER A 296 14.46 12.95 -11.74
C SER A 296 14.50 11.46 -12.08
N ILE A 297 15.33 10.66 -11.40
CA ILE A 297 15.38 9.21 -11.66
C ILE A 297 14.10 8.49 -11.21
N LEU A 298 13.47 8.90 -10.10
CA LEU A 298 12.19 8.34 -9.66
C LEU A 298 11.10 8.51 -10.72
N LYS A 299 11.03 9.66 -11.41
CA LYS A 299 10.11 9.89 -12.54
C LYS A 299 10.35 8.91 -13.69
N CYS A 300 11.60 8.65 -14.04
CA CYS A 300 11.93 7.68 -15.10
C CYS A 300 11.49 6.27 -14.69
N VAL A 301 11.82 5.87 -13.46
CA VAL A 301 11.59 4.51 -12.96
C VAL A 301 10.11 4.24 -12.66
N ALA A 302 9.35 5.23 -12.21
CA ALA A 302 7.90 5.10 -11.97
C ALA A 302 7.10 4.77 -13.24
N LYS A 303 7.65 5.05 -14.44
CA LYS A 303 7.02 4.70 -15.73
C LYS A 303 7.05 3.19 -16.02
N SER A 304 8.01 2.44 -15.47
CA SER A 304 8.17 0.99 -15.73
C SER A 304 8.10 0.12 -14.48
N ARG A 305 8.26 0.71 -13.29
CA ARG A 305 8.22 0.03 -12.00
C ARG A 305 7.16 0.64 -11.12
N ASP A 306 6.63 -0.19 -10.23
CA ASP A 306 5.64 0.27 -9.29
C ASP A 306 6.30 0.85 -8.04
N VAL A 307 6.56 2.16 -8.10
CA VAL A 307 7.15 2.92 -7.00
C VAL A 307 6.03 3.40 -6.08
N SER A 308 6.03 2.93 -4.82
CA SER A 308 5.05 3.39 -3.83
C SER A 308 5.46 4.73 -3.19
N LEU A 309 4.51 5.45 -2.59
CA LEU A 309 4.80 6.66 -1.82
C LEU A 309 5.70 6.35 -0.62
N ARG A 310 5.58 5.14 -0.04
CA ARG A 310 6.47 4.65 1.00
C ARG A 310 7.91 4.52 0.49
N ASP A 311 8.10 4.07 -0.74
CA ASP A 311 9.44 3.96 -1.34
C ASP A 311 10.07 5.33 -1.56
N VAL A 312 9.29 6.32 -2.01
CA VAL A 312 9.72 7.72 -2.07
C VAL A 312 10.20 8.20 -0.70
N GLY A 313 9.40 7.96 0.35
CA GLY A 313 9.76 8.32 1.72
C GLY A 313 11.08 7.68 2.17
N LYS A 314 11.29 6.39 1.85
CA LYS A 314 12.55 5.68 2.14
C LYS A 314 13.74 6.27 1.38
N VAL A 315 13.60 6.54 0.08
CA VAL A 315 14.65 7.16 -0.74
C VAL A 315 15.06 8.50 -0.13
N LEU A 316 14.11 9.37 0.20
CA LEU A 316 14.38 10.68 0.76
C LEU A 316 14.92 10.61 2.20
N SER A 317 14.52 9.61 2.98
CA SER A 317 15.13 9.34 4.29
C SER A 317 16.60 8.94 4.15
N LYS A 318 16.95 8.16 3.12
CA LYS A 318 18.35 7.85 2.81
C LYS A 318 19.15 9.08 2.36
N VAL A 319 18.53 10.02 1.64
CA VAL A 319 19.16 11.31 1.32
C VAL A 319 19.50 12.07 2.61
N ALA A 320 18.59 12.08 3.59
CA ALA A 320 18.80 12.74 4.88
C ALA A 320 19.94 12.12 5.71
N LEU A 321 20.29 10.86 5.46
CA LEU A 321 21.36 10.12 6.14
C LEU A 321 22.73 10.27 5.50
N LEU A 322 22.82 10.91 4.35
CA LEU A 322 24.11 11.11 3.70
C LEU A 322 25.02 11.97 4.58
N PRO A 323 26.34 11.76 4.53
CA PRO A 323 27.28 12.62 5.23
C PRO A 323 27.14 14.08 4.80
N ASN A 324 27.25 15.03 5.73
CA ASN A 324 27.23 16.47 5.42
C ASN A 324 28.22 16.84 4.32
N ALA A 325 29.36 16.15 4.22
CA ALA A 325 30.32 16.36 3.15
C ALA A 325 29.69 16.24 1.75
N VAL A 326 28.76 15.31 1.53
CA VAL A 326 28.05 15.13 0.25
C VAL A 326 27.13 16.31 -0.05
N HIS A 327 26.55 16.91 0.99
CA HIS A 327 25.65 18.06 0.88
C HIS A 327 26.40 19.39 0.70
N GLU A 328 27.55 19.55 1.34
CA GLU A 328 28.27 20.82 1.43
C GLU A 328 29.44 20.93 0.45
N LYS A 329 30.14 19.82 0.17
CA LYS A 329 31.29 19.85 -0.74
C LYS A 329 30.83 19.77 -2.19
N ASN A 330 31.49 20.54 -3.04
CA ASN A 330 31.23 20.51 -4.48
C ASN A 330 31.88 19.29 -5.15
N TYR A 331 31.25 18.13 -5.02
CA TYR A 331 31.58 16.95 -5.82
C TYR A 331 31.17 17.16 -7.29
N MET A 332 31.81 16.42 -8.20
CA MET A 332 31.42 16.43 -9.61
C MET A 332 30.03 15.83 -9.80
N ASP A 333 29.26 16.33 -10.77
CA ASP A 333 27.87 15.93 -10.97
C ASP A 333 27.70 14.44 -11.25
N GLY A 334 28.64 13.81 -11.98
CA GLY A 334 28.58 12.37 -12.23
C GLY A 334 28.59 11.52 -10.95
N TYR A 335 29.36 11.92 -9.93
CA TYR A 335 29.36 11.21 -8.64
C TYR A 335 28.03 11.35 -7.91
N ILE A 336 27.42 12.53 -7.95
CA ILE A 336 26.11 12.77 -7.34
C ILE A 336 25.01 12.02 -8.10
N ASP A 337 25.09 11.94 -9.43
CA ASP A 337 24.13 11.18 -10.24
C ASP A 337 24.20 9.68 -9.90
N ILE A 338 25.40 9.09 -9.85
CA ILE A 338 25.55 7.68 -9.46
C ILE A 338 25.10 7.43 -8.02
N LEU A 339 25.41 8.35 -7.10
CA LEU A 339 24.85 8.28 -5.75
C LEU A 339 23.33 8.23 -5.76
N CYS A 340 22.66 9.14 -6.48
CA CYS A 340 21.20 9.15 -6.58
C CYS A 340 20.67 7.87 -7.21
N ALA A 341 21.31 7.37 -8.27
CA ALA A 341 20.95 6.11 -8.90
C ALA A 341 21.03 4.93 -7.93
N LEU A 342 22.09 4.86 -7.12
CA LEU A 342 22.25 3.84 -6.08
C LEU A 342 21.23 3.98 -4.96
N LEU A 343 20.92 5.20 -4.50
CA LEU A 343 19.91 5.45 -3.48
C LEU A 343 18.53 4.97 -3.93
N VAL A 344 18.10 5.35 -5.14
CA VAL A 344 16.79 4.97 -5.69
C VAL A 344 16.73 3.47 -5.96
N THR A 345 17.73 2.90 -6.62
CA THR A 345 17.75 1.45 -6.90
C THR A 345 17.78 0.62 -5.63
N SER A 346 18.49 1.05 -4.58
CA SER A 346 18.55 0.30 -3.31
C SER A 346 17.19 0.11 -2.64
N VAL A 347 16.19 0.93 -3.00
CA VAL A 347 14.82 0.85 -2.49
C VAL A 347 13.90 0.21 -3.52
N VAL A 348 13.93 0.69 -4.77
CA VAL A 348 12.98 0.29 -5.81
C VAL A 348 13.32 -1.06 -6.46
N ASP A 349 14.60 -1.38 -6.58
CA ASP A 349 15.07 -2.66 -7.12
C ASP A 349 16.40 -3.10 -6.46
N PRO A 350 16.34 -3.72 -5.26
CA PRO A 350 17.53 -4.17 -4.55
C PRO A 350 18.37 -5.18 -5.35
N GLY A 351 17.75 -5.97 -6.23
CA GLY A 351 18.45 -6.92 -7.09
C GLY A 351 19.32 -6.22 -8.13
N LEU A 352 18.76 -5.23 -8.82
CA LEU A 352 19.50 -4.38 -9.75
C LEU A 352 20.55 -3.53 -9.03
N HIS A 353 20.25 -3.02 -7.84
CA HIS A 353 21.20 -2.26 -7.02
C HIS A 353 22.50 -3.03 -6.78
N MET A 354 22.43 -4.32 -6.45
CA MET A 354 23.61 -5.16 -6.24
C MET A 354 24.48 -5.25 -7.51
N LYS A 355 23.85 -5.41 -8.68
CA LYS A 355 24.56 -5.42 -9.97
C LYS A 355 25.19 -4.08 -10.31
N LEU A 356 24.54 -2.97 -9.96
CA LEU A 356 25.10 -1.63 -10.15
C LEU A 356 26.36 -1.42 -9.31
N VAL A 357 26.34 -1.87 -8.05
CA VAL A 357 27.49 -1.78 -7.15
C VAL A 357 28.64 -2.67 -7.62
N SER A 358 28.36 -3.85 -8.19
CA SER A 358 29.39 -4.75 -8.71
C SER A 358 29.92 -4.37 -10.10
N GLY A 359 29.18 -3.56 -10.85
CA GLY A 359 29.54 -3.15 -12.21
C GLY A 359 29.20 -4.21 -13.28
N ASP A 360 28.22 -5.07 -12.99
CA ASP A 360 27.83 -6.22 -13.80
C ASP A 360 26.44 -6.06 -14.45
N THR A 361 25.94 -4.83 -14.56
CA THR A 361 24.61 -4.58 -15.12
C THR A 361 24.66 -4.57 -16.66
N GLN A 362 23.71 -5.26 -17.29
CA GLN A 362 23.52 -5.19 -18.74
C GLN A 362 22.71 -3.96 -19.14
N THR A 363 22.99 -3.37 -20.31
CA THR A 363 22.23 -2.21 -20.79
C THR A 363 20.75 -2.53 -21.00
N SER A 364 20.41 -3.75 -21.41
CA SER A 364 19.01 -4.21 -21.54
C SER A 364 18.22 -4.07 -20.23
N GLU A 365 18.82 -4.46 -19.10
CA GLU A 365 18.23 -4.33 -17.77
C GLU A 365 18.00 -2.86 -17.40
N LEU A 366 18.96 -1.98 -17.73
CA LEU A 366 18.85 -0.54 -17.49
C LEU A 366 17.77 0.10 -18.35
N ARG A 367 17.67 -0.28 -19.62
CA ARG A 367 16.63 0.20 -20.53
C ARG A 367 15.24 -0.14 -20.00
N THR A 368 15.04 -1.36 -19.50
CA THR A 368 13.78 -1.74 -18.83
C THR A 368 13.56 -0.94 -17.55
N TYR A 369 14.58 -0.82 -16.70
CA TYR A 369 14.47 -0.13 -15.41
C TYR A 369 14.15 1.37 -15.55
N LEU A 370 14.75 2.07 -16.51
CA LEU A 370 14.56 3.51 -16.72
C LEU A 370 13.39 3.86 -17.67
N SER A 371 12.69 2.85 -18.21
CA SER A 371 11.71 3.05 -19.30
C SER A 371 12.34 3.77 -20.50
N ALA A 372 13.52 3.29 -20.91
CA ALA A 372 14.40 3.88 -21.93
C ALA A 372 14.50 2.99 -23.19
N PRO A 373 13.40 2.75 -23.91
CA PRO A 373 13.47 2.03 -25.17
C PRO A 373 14.17 2.90 -26.22
N ARG A 374 14.53 2.29 -27.35
CA ARG A 374 15.31 2.92 -28.43
C ARG A 374 14.69 4.26 -28.87
N GLU A 375 13.39 4.29 -29.02
CA GLU A 375 12.62 5.44 -29.50
C GLU A 375 12.80 6.68 -28.60
N LYS A 376 13.14 6.49 -27.32
CA LYS A 376 13.39 7.58 -26.39
C LYS A 376 14.86 7.98 -26.27
N THR A 377 15.79 7.16 -26.77
CA THR A 377 17.23 7.41 -26.60
C THR A 377 17.95 7.80 -27.88
N VAL A 378 17.34 7.55 -29.04
CA VAL A 378 17.83 8.03 -30.33
C VAL A 378 17.45 9.50 -30.52
N GLU A 379 18.44 10.40 -30.57
CA GLU A 379 18.20 11.84 -30.76
C GLU A 379 17.74 12.18 -32.17
N ARG A 380 18.21 11.43 -33.18
CA ARG A 380 17.89 11.66 -34.59
C ARG A 380 17.58 10.39 -35.34
N ILE A 381 16.51 10.40 -36.14
CA ILE A 381 16.11 9.30 -37.03
C ILE A 381 16.18 9.83 -38.46
N GLU A 382 16.96 9.16 -39.31
CA GLU A 382 17.18 9.54 -40.72
C GLU A 382 17.64 11.00 -40.93
N GLY A 383 18.30 11.60 -39.93
CA GLY A 383 18.81 12.96 -39.95
C GLY A 383 17.91 14.01 -39.28
N ASP A 384 16.63 13.70 -39.09
CA ASP A 384 15.65 14.58 -38.43
C ASP A 384 15.65 14.38 -36.92
N TYR A 385 15.27 15.44 -36.19
CA TYR A 385 15.14 15.38 -34.73
C TYR A 385 13.98 14.47 -34.33
N ASN A 386 14.25 13.52 -33.45
CA ASN A 386 13.23 12.61 -32.96
C ASN A 386 12.35 13.28 -31.90
N SER A 387 11.06 13.45 -32.17
CA SER A 387 10.10 14.04 -31.24
C SER A 387 9.86 13.22 -29.97
N GLU A 388 10.18 11.92 -29.99
CA GLU A 388 10.05 11.03 -28.82
C GLU A 388 11.32 10.98 -27.96
N TYR A 389 12.41 11.64 -28.38
CA TYR A 389 13.66 11.67 -27.64
C TYR A 389 13.48 12.30 -26.24
N ASP A 390 13.87 11.54 -25.22
CA ASP A 390 13.82 11.93 -23.82
C ASP A 390 15.27 12.11 -23.33
N HIS A 391 15.72 13.36 -23.31
CA HIS A 391 17.09 13.70 -22.92
C HIS A 391 17.40 13.27 -21.48
N GLU A 392 16.44 13.43 -20.56
CA GLU A 392 16.62 13.10 -19.14
C GLU A 392 16.83 11.59 -18.95
N VAL A 393 15.98 10.77 -19.57
CA VAL A 393 16.11 9.30 -19.56
C VAL A 393 17.43 8.87 -20.20
N THR A 394 17.84 9.51 -21.30
CA THR A 394 19.09 9.19 -22.00
C THR A 394 20.33 9.54 -21.15
N VAL A 395 20.31 10.68 -20.45
CA VAL A 395 21.38 11.07 -19.51
C VAL A 395 21.50 10.05 -18.38
N TRP A 396 20.38 9.58 -17.80
CA TRP A 396 20.42 8.54 -16.78
C TRP A 396 20.97 7.22 -17.30
N LEU A 397 20.52 6.77 -18.48
CA LEU A 397 21.00 5.55 -19.09
C LEU A 397 22.51 5.61 -19.33
N ALA A 398 22.99 6.66 -20.00
CA ALA A 398 24.40 6.82 -20.31
C ALA A 398 25.26 6.97 -19.03
N THR A 399 24.80 7.71 -18.03
CA THR A 399 25.52 7.86 -16.75
C THR A 399 25.68 6.50 -16.05
N ILE A 400 24.61 5.71 -15.95
CA ILE A 400 24.62 4.43 -15.26
C ILE A 400 25.40 3.38 -16.06
N VAL A 401 25.24 3.30 -17.38
CA VAL A 401 26.06 2.43 -18.25
C VAL A 401 27.54 2.79 -18.10
N PHE A 402 27.88 4.07 -18.03
CA PHE A 402 29.27 4.50 -17.90
C PHE A 402 29.94 3.96 -16.63
N CYS A 403 29.27 4.03 -15.48
CA CYS A 403 29.89 3.63 -14.20
C CYS A 403 29.64 2.18 -13.82
N CYS A 404 28.49 1.63 -14.22
CA CYS A 404 27.96 0.38 -13.68
C CYS A 404 27.68 -0.68 -14.76
N GLY A 405 27.78 -0.31 -16.04
CA GLY A 405 27.54 -1.20 -17.16
C GLY A 405 28.73 -2.10 -17.49
N ILE A 406 28.43 -3.29 -18.03
CA ILE A 406 29.44 -4.18 -18.60
C ILE A 406 30.03 -3.56 -19.88
N GLU A 407 29.17 -2.96 -20.71
CA GLU A 407 29.49 -2.38 -22.02
C GLU A 407 30.22 -1.03 -21.91
N ALA A 408 31.02 -0.68 -22.93
CA ALA A 408 31.48 0.69 -23.09
C ALA A 408 30.38 1.51 -23.78
N LEU A 409 30.30 2.81 -23.49
CA LEU A 409 29.23 3.66 -24.05
C LEU A 409 29.20 3.64 -25.59
N LYS A 410 30.37 3.67 -26.22
CA LYS A 410 30.52 3.58 -27.69
C LYS A 410 29.98 2.28 -28.30
N ASP A 411 29.87 1.22 -27.48
CA ASP A 411 29.41 -0.11 -27.91
C ASP A 411 27.90 -0.27 -27.63
N VAL A 412 27.27 0.71 -26.96
CA VAL A 412 25.83 0.70 -26.71
C VAL A 412 25.12 1.37 -27.88
N GLU A 413 24.34 0.58 -28.60
CA GLU A 413 23.50 1.07 -29.69
C GLU A 413 22.48 2.10 -29.19
N ASP A 414 22.08 2.99 -30.09
CA ASP A 414 20.99 3.94 -29.89
C ASP A 414 21.20 4.95 -28.74
N LEU A 415 22.46 5.30 -28.47
CA LEU A 415 22.83 6.47 -27.69
C LEU A 415 23.31 7.60 -28.61
N PRO A 416 23.07 8.87 -28.25
CA PRO A 416 23.56 10.00 -29.03
C PRO A 416 25.08 10.15 -28.92
N ASP A 417 25.73 10.78 -29.91
CA ASP A 417 27.18 11.02 -29.95
C ASP A 417 27.71 11.76 -28.71
N TRP A 418 26.91 12.67 -28.13
CA TRP A 418 27.31 13.41 -26.93
C TRP A 418 27.53 12.47 -25.73
N SER A 419 26.94 11.27 -25.73
CA SER A 419 27.06 10.31 -24.63
C SER A 419 28.52 9.89 -24.39
N GLU A 420 29.36 9.84 -25.43
CA GLU A 420 30.78 9.52 -25.29
C GLU A 420 31.55 10.54 -24.43
N GLN A 421 31.04 11.77 -24.32
CA GLN A 421 31.64 12.83 -23.52
C GLN A 421 31.30 12.72 -22.03
N MET A 422 30.50 11.73 -21.62
CA MET A 422 30.07 11.51 -20.23
C MET A 422 31.22 11.43 -19.23
N ALA A 423 32.40 10.96 -19.65
CA ALA A 423 33.59 10.87 -18.79
C ALA A 423 33.97 12.22 -18.15
N GLY A 424 33.75 13.34 -18.85
CA GLY A 424 34.05 14.69 -18.35
C GLY A 424 33.21 15.10 -17.13
N ARG A 425 32.09 14.40 -16.87
CA ARG A 425 31.22 14.65 -15.69
C ARG A 425 31.78 14.07 -14.40
N PHE A 426 32.85 13.28 -14.47
CA PHE A 426 33.44 12.58 -13.34
C PHE A 426 34.88 13.02 -13.04
N ASP A 427 35.63 13.53 -14.02
CA ASP A 427 36.95 14.12 -13.81
C ASP A 427 37.23 15.16 -14.91
N ARG A 428 37.96 16.23 -14.57
CA ARG A 428 38.50 17.19 -15.55
C ARG A 428 39.62 16.58 -16.41
N PHE A 429 40.21 15.45 -15.99
CA PHE A 429 41.32 14.77 -16.67
C PHE A 429 41.06 13.28 -17.01
N GLY A 430 39.81 12.82 -16.92
CA GLY A 430 39.39 11.46 -17.29
C GLY A 430 39.49 10.42 -16.16
N VAL A 431 38.40 9.68 -15.93
CA VAL A 431 38.31 8.64 -14.89
C VAL A 431 39.17 7.43 -15.26
N ARG A 432 40.16 7.10 -14.42
CA ARG A 432 41.03 5.92 -14.62
C ARG A 432 40.36 4.57 -14.30
N ASP A 433 39.39 4.55 -13.38
CA ASP A 433 38.68 3.34 -12.97
C ASP A 433 37.20 3.61 -12.71
N ARG A 434 36.43 3.72 -13.81
CA ARG A 434 34.99 4.03 -13.79
C ARG A 434 34.17 2.98 -13.04
N LYS A 435 34.58 1.70 -13.10
CA LYS A 435 33.86 0.59 -12.46
C LYS A 435 33.98 0.60 -10.95
N SER A 436 35.01 1.23 -10.37
CA SER A 436 35.12 1.39 -8.92
C SER A 436 34.22 2.49 -8.33
N ILE A 437 33.67 3.40 -9.15
CA ILE A 437 32.93 4.58 -8.66
C ILE A 437 31.73 4.16 -7.82
N ALA A 438 30.87 3.29 -8.36
CA ALA A 438 29.65 2.84 -7.67
C ALA A 438 29.99 2.16 -6.34
N LYS A 439 30.99 1.27 -6.35
CA LYS A 439 31.47 0.56 -5.16
C LYS A 439 32.04 1.51 -4.09
N ARG A 440 32.78 2.55 -4.49
CA ARG A 440 33.30 3.57 -3.55
C ARG A 440 32.17 4.40 -2.96
N ILE A 441 31.23 4.88 -3.79
CA ILE A 441 30.07 5.64 -3.31
C ILE A 441 29.25 4.81 -2.32
N GLN A 442 28.99 3.55 -2.66
CA GLN A 442 28.26 2.62 -1.79
C GLN A 442 28.94 2.51 -0.42
N LYS A 443 30.23 2.16 -0.41
CA LYS A 443 31.02 1.97 0.82
C LYS A 443 31.13 3.26 1.64
N ASP A 444 31.47 4.35 0.98
CA ASP A 444 31.91 5.57 1.66
C ASP A 444 30.73 6.46 2.07
N TRP A 445 29.59 6.41 1.37
CA TRP A 445 28.46 7.33 1.60
C TRP A 445 27.14 6.64 1.93
N ILE A 446 26.82 5.49 1.32
CA ILE A 446 25.50 4.85 1.48
C ILE A 446 25.48 3.88 2.67
N GLU A 447 26.54 3.09 2.87
CA GLU A 447 26.55 2.03 3.89
C GLU A 447 26.83 2.53 5.31
N LEU A 448 27.13 3.81 5.48
CA LEU A 448 27.41 4.41 6.79
C LEU A 448 26.21 4.30 7.74
N PHE A 449 25.00 4.49 7.22
CA PHE A 449 23.75 4.41 7.98
C PHE A 449 22.68 3.67 7.16
N ARG A 450 21.98 2.72 7.76
CA ARG A 450 20.95 1.90 7.11
C ARG A 450 19.58 2.16 7.76
N VAL A 451 18.54 2.26 6.95
CA VAL A 451 17.11 2.40 7.34
C VAL A 451 16.36 1.15 6.98
#